data_AF-A0A933U8V0-F1
#
_entry.id   AF-A0A933U8V0-F1
#
_cell.length_a   1.000
_cell.length_b   1.000
_cell.length_c   1.000
_cell.angle_alpha   90.00
_cell.angle_beta   90.00
_cell.angle_gamma   90.00
#
_symmetry.space_group_name_H-M   'P 1'
#
loop_
_entity.id
_entity.type
_entity.pdbx_description
1 polymer ?
#
loop_
_entity_poly.entity_id
_entity_poly.type
_entity_poly.pdbx_seq_one_letter_code
_entity_poly.pdbx_strand_id
1 'polypeptide(L)'
;MLPIHALVLAASSLQSSDARAAPIDARGVSVALARIASEHPTLATVLPVAESRGGRKVEALRLAAGERAPGRPAILVVANVEGPWSWTTGLALDEARELAARYASDAGVKALLDGTTLYIVPCANPDAAEARFGTPLREERAGAAWMDDDRDGRAGEDGPSDVDGDGKILTLRKLDPEGEWIADPADARAMVKADRAKGERGQWKLWVEGRDSDGDEKVGEDPSADVQVGRNFAHGWREHAPEAGPWAMCEPEARGLADFVLAHRDVQMVVVYGAQDDLQEKPRTMPDEGGRGALTGVPETDAKLYVELGKRYKDLVGAKAKGDGDDHGSFQAWCRFQRGLFTVSIAPWSLPLDQEAPKSEEQHKDEKPADERAAGEKAAGEKAAGDKAAGDKSSGEKKAEKKKDEPSDDAKRLRWIDAKNESARFVAWKAFQHSELGAVEIGGFAPYASIEPPESERAKIADDQRAFLASLGGSLARVHVVDAKAKDLGGVWEVKAALEDAAWLPLTTVAGRRTGAPRPARVTLKLPASAKLVAGEKQTLVRELAGSGGRKELEWLVLGAAPSSIEIELDTDNAGAERVSPAITK
;
A
#
# COMPACT_ATOMS: atom_id res chain seq x y z
N MET A 1 5.75 -68.32 -15.05
CA MET A 1 6.41 -68.14 -13.74
C MET A 1 7.21 -66.85 -13.80
N LEU A 2 6.84 -65.86 -12.96
CA LEU A 2 7.50 -64.64 -12.42
C LEU A 2 8.84 -64.11 -13.04
N PRO A 3 9.21 -62.81 -12.85
CA PRO A 3 8.41 -61.58 -12.73
C PRO A 3 9.03 -60.28 -13.38
N ILE A 4 8.16 -59.28 -13.55
CA ILE A 4 8.29 -57.83 -13.24
C ILE A 4 9.71 -57.21 -13.22
N HIS A 5 9.95 -56.20 -14.07
CA HIS A 5 10.78 -55.03 -13.73
C HIS A 5 10.10 -53.74 -14.21
N ALA A 6 9.95 -52.82 -13.26
CA ALA A 6 9.31 -51.53 -13.38
C ALA A 6 10.15 -50.54 -14.20
N LEU A 7 9.47 -49.74 -15.03
CA LEU A 7 10.03 -48.53 -15.63
C LEU A 7 9.18 -47.35 -15.14
N VAL A 8 9.54 -46.81 -13.98
CA VAL A 8 9.07 -45.50 -13.51
C VAL A 8 10.14 -44.51 -13.93
N LEU A 9 9.88 -43.76 -15.00
CA LEU A 9 10.72 -42.66 -15.45
C LEU A 9 10.42 -41.43 -14.58
N ALA A 10 11.47 -41.05 -13.83
CA ALA A 10 11.77 -39.75 -13.24
C ALA A 10 10.66 -38.69 -13.24
N ALA A 11 9.97 -38.55 -12.10
CA ALA A 11 9.39 -37.28 -11.70
C ALA A 11 10.54 -36.35 -11.30
N SER A 12 10.83 -35.36 -12.15
CA SER A 12 11.67 -34.21 -11.80
C SER A 12 11.11 -33.56 -10.55
N SER A 13 11.98 -33.29 -9.59
CA SER A 13 11.72 -32.71 -8.27
C SER A 13 10.65 -31.62 -8.29
N LEU A 14 9.45 -31.95 -7.79
CA LEU A 14 8.59 -30.96 -7.17
C LEU A 14 9.38 -30.39 -5.98
N GLN A 15 9.85 -29.14 -6.10
CA GLN A 15 10.30 -28.39 -4.93
C GLN A 15 9.19 -28.48 -3.87
N SER A 16 9.54 -28.97 -2.68
CA SER A 16 8.68 -28.89 -1.50
C SER A 16 8.41 -27.42 -1.20
N SER A 17 7.27 -26.90 -1.65
CA SER A 17 6.88 -25.49 -1.49
C SER A 17 6.33 -25.20 -0.07
N ASP A 18 7.08 -25.59 0.96
CA ASP A 18 6.75 -25.33 2.37
C ASP A 18 7.33 -23.99 2.86
N ALA A 19 8.15 -23.31 2.07
CA ALA A 19 8.68 -21.99 2.39
C ALA A 19 7.55 -20.93 2.36
N ARG A 20 7.17 -20.43 3.54
CA ARG A 20 6.14 -19.39 3.74
C ARG A 20 6.58 -18.08 3.08
N ALA A 21 5.67 -17.46 2.32
CA ALA A 21 5.86 -16.15 1.69
C ALA A 21 7.17 -15.99 0.87
N ALA A 22 7.64 -17.06 0.23
CA ALA A 22 8.81 -17.00 -0.64
C ALA A 22 8.47 -16.34 -1.99
N PRO A 23 9.39 -15.55 -2.60
CA PRO A 23 9.23 -15.08 -3.97
C PRO A 23 8.96 -16.25 -4.92
N ILE A 24 8.07 -16.02 -5.88
CA ILE A 24 7.68 -17.00 -6.88
C ILE A 24 7.60 -16.34 -8.26
N ASP A 25 8.00 -17.08 -9.30
CA ASP A 25 7.96 -16.61 -10.69
C ASP A 25 6.51 -16.55 -11.21
N ALA A 26 6.28 -15.85 -12.31
CA ALA A 26 4.93 -15.62 -12.85
C ALA A 26 4.21 -16.94 -13.19
N ARG A 27 4.96 -17.95 -13.65
CA ARG A 27 4.40 -19.29 -13.91
C ARG A 27 3.96 -19.96 -12.61
N GLY A 28 4.78 -19.89 -11.57
CA GLY A 28 4.48 -20.40 -10.26
C GLY A 28 3.27 -19.71 -9.63
N VAL A 29 3.08 -18.40 -9.86
CA VAL A 29 1.86 -17.67 -9.45
C VAL A 29 0.62 -18.31 -10.06
N SER A 30 0.57 -18.48 -11.39
CA SER A 30 -0.59 -19.11 -12.05
C SER A 30 -0.83 -20.54 -11.56
N VAL A 31 0.22 -21.32 -11.33
CA VAL A 31 0.12 -22.68 -10.78
C VAL A 31 -0.44 -22.65 -9.34
N ALA A 32 0.03 -21.73 -8.49
CA ALA A 32 -0.44 -21.60 -7.12
C ALA A 32 -1.93 -21.19 -7.05
N LEU A 33 -2.34 -20.23 -7.87
CA LEU A 33 -3.74 -19.80 -7.99
C LEU A 33 -4.65 -20.94 -8.46
N ALA A 34 -4.25 -21.64 -9.53
CA ALA A 34 -4.99 -22.79 -10.04
C ALA A 34 -5.09 -23.92 -9.02
N ARG A 35 -4.02 -24.16 -8.24
CA ARG A 35 -4.00 -25.14 -7.17
C ARG A 35 -5.01 -24.78 -6.07
N ILE A 36 -4.98 -23.55 -5.54
CA ILE A 36 -5.93 -23.09 -4.51
C ILE A 36 -7.38 -23.23 -5.01
N ALA A 37 -7.65 -22.83 -6.25
CA ALA A 37 -8.98 -22.99 -6.86
C ALA A 37 -9.41 -24.46 -6.99
N SER A 38 -8.48 -25.35 -7.33
CA SER A 38 -8.78 -26.79 -7.46
C SER A 38 -8.98 -27.50 -6.11
N GLU A 39 -8.27 -27.07 -5.07
CA GLU A 39 -8.38 -27.62 -3.71
C GLU A 39 -9.63 -27.08 -2.98
N HIS A 40 -10.09 -25.87 -3.34
CA HIS A 40 -11.22 -25.19 -2.71
C HIS A 40 -12.26 -24.67 -3.74
N PRO A 41 -12.86 -25.53 -4.58
CA PRO A 41 -13.67 -25.11 -5.74
C PRO A 41 -14.97 -24.37 -5.39
N THR A 42 -15.46 -24.49 -4.15
CA THR A 42 -16.65 -23.78 -3.66
C THR A 42 -16.33 -22.41 -3.05
N LEU A 43 -15.04 -22.10 -2.84
CA LEU A 43 -14.57 -20.87 -2.22
C LEU A 43 -13.74 -20.02 -3.19
N ALA A 44 -12.95 -20.65 -4.04
CA ALA A 44 -11.89 -20.03 -4.80
C ALA A 44 -12.15 -20.09 -6.31
N THR A 45 -12.00 -18.96 -7.00
CA THR A 45 -12.12 -18.85 -8.45
C THR A 45 -11.05 -17.93 -9.00
N VAL A 46 -10.32 -18.36 -10.03
CA VAL A 46 -9.33 -17.52 -10.71
C VAL A 46 -10.03 -16.62 -11.72
N LEU A 47 -9.71 -15.32 -11.70
CA LEU A 47 -10.25 -14.31 -12.60
C LEU A 47 -9.11 -13.66 -13.39
N PRO A 48 -9.29 -13.38 -14.69
CA PRO A 48 -8.32 -12.61 -15.45
C PRO A 48 -8.35 -11.13 -15.01
N VAL A 49 -7.18 -10.49 -15.00
CA VAL A 49 -7.05 -9.03 -14.75
C VAL A 49 -6.45 -8.36 -15.97
N ALA A 50 -5.31 -8.86 -16.45
CA ALA A 50 -4.60 -8.33 -17.61
C ALA A 50 -3.68 -9.40 -18.22
N GLU A 51 -3.12 -9.07 -19.37
CA GLU A 51 -1.91 -9.68 -19.90
C GLU A 51 -0.86 -8.57 -19.96
N SER A 52 0.32 -8.82 -19.38
CA SER A 52 1.43 -7.88 -19.37
C SER A 52 1.96 -7.67 -20.79
N ARG A 53 2.77 -6.62 -21.00
CA ARG A 53 3.39 -6.39 -22.31
C ARG A 53 4.31 -7.53 -22.73
N GLY A 54 4.97 -8.17 -21.77
CA GLY A 54 5.78 -9.37 -21.95
C GLY A 54 4.98 -10.66 -22.14
N GLY A 55 3.64 -10.58 -22.24
CA GLY A 55 2.77 -11.74 -22.49
C GLY A 55 2.51 -12.63 -21.26
N ARG A 56 2.76 -12.11 -20.05
CA ARG A 56 2.51 -12.82 -18.79
C ARG A 56 1.13 -12.49 -18.26
N LYS A 57 0.48 -13.45 -17.62
CA LYS A 57 -0.86 -13.25 -17.08
C LYS A 57 -0.80 -12.46 -15.78
N VAL A 58 -1.70 -11.50 -15.63
CA VAL A 58 -2.08 -10.92 -14.34
C VAL A 58 -3.44 -11.51 -13.98
N GLU A 59 -3.48 -12.23 -12.86
CA GLU A 59 -4.65 -12.99 -12.42
C GLU A 59 -5.04 -12.59 -11.00
N ALA A 60 -6.33 -12.67 -10.69
CA ALA A 60 -6.86 -12.49 -9.34
C ALA A 60 -7.46 -13.81 -8.82
N LEU A 61 -7.37 -14.06 -7.52
CA LEU A 61 -8.20 -15.05 -6.84
C LEU A 61 -9.42 -14.36 -6.22
N ARG A 62 -10.62 -14.76 -6.61
CA ARG A 62 -11.83 -14.52 -5.80
C ARG A 62 -11.91 -15.60 -4.73
N LEU A 63 -11.89 -15.22 -3.46
CA LEU A 63 -12.05 -16.10 -2.31
C LEU A 63 -13.27 -15.67 -1.47
N ALA A 64 -14.32 -16.49 -1.49
CA ALA A 64 -15.59 -16.24 -0.81
C ALA A 64 -16.48 -17.49 -0.80
N ALA A 65 -17.22 -17.73 0.28
CA ALA A 65 -18.27 -18.73 0.31
C ALA A 65 -19.48 -18.27 -0.52
N GLY A 66 -19.89 -19.09 -1.50
CA GLY A 66 -21.04 -18.83 -2.36
C GLY A 66 -20.78 -17.81 -3.46
N GLU A 67 -21.83 -17.55 -4.24
CA GLU A 67 -21.79 -16.66 -5.40
C GLU A 67 -21.71 -15.18 -5.00
N ARG A 68 -21.34 -14.34 -5.96
CA ARG A 68 -21.39 -12.89 -5.80
C ARG A 68 -22.85 -12.46 -5.61
N ALA A 69 -23.13 -11.70 -4.56
CA ALA A 69 -24.46 -11.23 -4.22
C ALA A 69 -24.47 -9.71 -4.05
N PRO A 70 -25.56 -9.00 -4.42
CA PRO A 70 -25.71 -7.57 -4.18
C PRO A 70 -25.54 -7.22 -2.71
N GLY A 71 -24.92 -6.07 -2.43
CA GLY A 71 -24.70 -5.59 -1.06
C GLY A 71 -23.62 -6.34 -0.28
N ARG A 72 -23.03 -7.42 -0.80
CA ARG A 72 -21.91 -8.07 -0.14
C ARG A 72 -20.64 -7.23 -0.30
N PRO A 73 -19.96 -6.84 0.78
CA PRO A 73 -18.72 -6.08 0.68
C PRO A 73 -17.56 -6.93 0.17
N ALA A 74 -16.61 -6.28 -0.49
CA ALA A 74 -15.36 -6.89 -0.90
C ALA A 74 -14.13 -6.09 -0.47
N ILE A 75 -13.03 -6.81 -0.25
CA ILE A 75 -11.68 -6.28 -0.07
C ILE A 75 -10.86 -6.71 -1.29
N LEU A 76 -10.20 -5.76 -1.95
CA LEU A 76 -9.23 -6.03 -2.99
C LEU A 76 -7.82 -5.95 -2.40
N VAL A 77 -7.08 -7.06 -2.41
CA VAL A 77 -5.67 -7.13 -2.06
C VAL A 77 -4.85 -7.10 -3.35
N VAL A 78 -3.89 -6.18 -3.46
CA VAL A 78 -2.96 -6.10 -4.59
C VAL A 78 -1.54 -6.14 -4.05
N ALA A 79 -0.72 -7.02 -4.61
CA ALA A 79 0.68 -7.12 -4.26
C ALA A 79 1.58 -6.90 -5.49
N ASN A 80 2.77 -6.39 -5.21
CA ASN A 80 3.87 -6.24 -6.15
C ASN A 80 3.49 -5.46 -7.43
N VAL A 81 2.90 -4.27 -7.27
CA VAL A 81 2.62 -3.37 -8.41
C VAL A 81 3.89 -2.62 -8.85
N GLU A 82 4.86 -2.47 -7.95
CA GLU A 82 6.13 -1.80 -8.23
C GLU A 82 7.18 -2.70 -8.89
N GLY A 83 7.09 -4.04 -8.79
CA GLY A 83 8.02 -5.00 -9.42
C GLY A 83 9.02 -5.65 -8.44
N PRO A 84 9.90 -4.88 -7.75
CA PRO A 84 10.91 -5.43 -6.85
C PRO A 84 10.36 -6.05 -5.56
N TRP A 85 9.11 -5.76 -5.16
CA TRP A 85 8.49 -6.34 -3.97
C TRP A 85 7.99 -7.77 -4.22
N SER A 86 8.72 -8.58 -4.98
CA SER A 86 8.28 -9.91 -5.43
C SER A 86 7.99 -10.89 -4.28
N TRP A 87 8.59 -10.71 -3.11
CA TRP A 87 8.25 -11.49 -1.90
C TRP A 87 6.81 -11.24 -1.41
N THR A 88 6.22 -10.06 -1.65
CA THR A 88 4.82 -9.78 -1.30
C THR A 88 3.84 -10.58 -2.17
N THR A 89 4.29 -11.05 -3.35
CA THR A 89 3.56 -12.03 -4.17
C THR A 89 3.40 -13.35 -3.42
N GLY A 90 4.50 -13.84 -2.86
CA GLY A 90 4.51 -15.03 -2.01
C GLY A 90 3.65 -14.87 -0.77
N LEU A 91 3.72 -13.70 -0.12
CA LEU A 91 2.88 -13.33 1.02
C LEU A 91 1.38 -13.43 0.68
N ALA A 92 0.93 -12.75 -0.38
CA ALA A 92 -0.48 -12.73 -0.77
C ALA A 92 -1.02 -14.12 -1.15
N LEU A 93 -0.20 -14.94 -1.83
CA LEU A 93 -0.55 -16.34 -2.15
C LEU A 93 -0.64 -17.22 -0.89
N ASP A 94 0.27 -17.03 0.05
CA ASP A 94 0.27 -17.74 1.31
C ASP A 94 -0.97 -17.39 2.15
N GLU A 95 -1.34 -16.11 2.23
CA GLU A 95 -2.56 -15.66 2.89
C GLU A 95 -3.81 -16.28 2.25
N ALA A 96 -3.90 -16.24 0.91
CA ALA A 96 -5.01 -16.83 0.17
C ALA A 96 -5.16 -18.33 0.46
N ARG A 97 -4.05 -19.07 0.44
CA ARG A 97 -4.00 -20.50 0.74
C ARG A 97 -4.45 -20.79 2.17
N GLU A 98 -3.90 -20.08 3.15
CA GLU A 98 -4.24 -20.29 4.57
C GLU A 98 -5.69 -19.94 4.88
N LEU A 99 -6.22 -18.85 4.33
CA LEU A 99 -7.63 -18.47 4.52
C LEU A 99 -8.57 -19.52 3.90
N ALA A 100 -8.25 -20.03 2.71
CA ALA A 100 -9.03 -21.10 2.09
C ALA A 100 -8.98 -22.40 2.91
N ALA A 101 -7.78 -22.82 3.35
CA ALA A 101 -7.56 -24.02 4.13
C ALA A 101 -8.25 -23.99 5.50
N ARG A 102 -8.32 -22.82 6.14
CA ARG A 102 -8.88 -22.64 7.49
C ARG A 102 -10.39 -22.38 7.50
N TYR A 103 -11.05 -22.24 6.35
CA TYR A 103 -12.48 -21.92 6.28
C TYR A 103 -13.38 -22.86 7.11
N ALA A 104 -13.07 -24.16 7.16
CA ALA A 104 -13.87 -25.13 7.90
C ALA A 104 -13.51 -25.22 9.40
N SER A 105 -12.30 -24.80 9.78
CA SER A 105 -11.73 -25.02 11.12
C SER A 105 -11.64 -23.76 11.98
N ASP A 106 -11.62 -22.57 11.37
CA ASP A 106 -11.47 -21.29 12.05
C ASP A 106 -12.74 -20.44 11.90
N ALA A 107 -13.39 -20.14 13.02
CA ALA A 107 -14.67 -19.41 13.04
C ALA A 107 -14.53 -17.96 12.54
N GLY A 108 -13.39 -17.32 12.77
CA GLY A 108 -13.12 -15.95 12.30
C GLY A 108 -12.94 -15.93 10.78
N VAL A 109 -12.14 -16.86 10.25
CA VAL A 109 -11.97 -17.02 8.80
C VAL A 109 -13.28 -17.40 8.12
N LYS A 110 -14.08 -18.28 8.74
CA LYS A 110 -15.41 -18.62 8.24
C LYS A 110 -16.32 -17.39 8.19
N ALA A 111 -16.38 -16.60 9.26
CA ALA A 111 -17.19 -15.38 9.29
C ALA A 111 -16.74 -14.36 8.23
N LEU A 112 -15.43 -14.20 8.04
CA LEU A 112 -14.85 -13.37 6.98
C LEU A 112 -15.34 -13.82 5.60
N LEU A 113 -15.12 -15.09 5.26
CA LEU A 113 -15.42 -15.62 3.92
C LEU A 113 -16.90 -15.90 3.68
N ASP A 114 -17.75 -15.93 4.70
CA ASP A 114 -19.21 -15.95 4.55
C ASP A 114 -19.75 -14.53 4.26
N GLY A 115 -19.22 -13.52 4.94
CA GLY A 115 -19.74 -12.15 4.90
C GLY A 115 -19.04 -11.20 3.94
N THR A 116 -17.87 -11.56 3.42
CA THR A 116 -16.99 -10.66 2.64
C THR A 116 -16.37 -11.42 1.47
N THR A 117 -16.22 -10.76 0.33
CA THR A 117 -15.45 -11.30 -0.80
C THR A 117 -14.03 -10.78 -0.75
N LEU A 118 -13.02 -11.65 -0.85
CA LEU A 118 -11.65 -11.24 -1.06
C LEU A 118 -11.31 -11.39 -2.55
N TYR A 119 -10.83 -10.33 -3.18
CA TYR A 119 -10.17 -10.38 -4.47
C TYR A 119 -8.67 -10.20 -4.24
N ILE A 120 -7.84 -11.14 -4.66
CA ILE A 120 -6.39 -11.11 -4.37
C ILE A 120 -5.63 -11.15 -5.69
N VAL A 121 -4.97 -10.05 -6.06
CA VAL A 121 -4.03 -9.97 -7.18
C VAL A 121 -2.61 -10.10 -6.62
N PRO A 122 -2.02 -11.31 -6.62
CA PRO A 122 -0.75 -11.54 -5.94
C PRO A 122 0.44 -10.89 -6.65
N CYS A 123 0.41 -10.75 -7.98
CA CYS A 123 1.47 -10.10 -8.74
C CYS A 123 0.87 -9.18 -9.79
N ALA A 124 0.88 -7.87 -9.53
CA ALA A 124 0.35 -6.86 -10.42
C ALA A 124 1.32 -6.49 -11.57
N ASN A 125 2.63 -6.62 -11.35
CA ASN A 125 3.66 -6.33 -12.36
C ASN A 125 4.57 -7.56 -12.58
N PRO A 126 4.06 -8.59 -13.29
CA PRO A 126 4.78 -9.87 -13.44
C PRO A 126 6.03 -9.75 -14.30
N ASP A 127 6.11 -8.82 -15.25
CA ASP A 127 7.29 -8.68 -16.11
C ASP A 127 8.49 -8.15 -15.31
N ALA A 128 8.29 -7.11 -14.50
CA ALA A 128 9.33 -6.57 -13.62
C ALA A 128 9.75 -7.59 -12.55
N ALA A 129 8.77 -8.31 -11.97
CA ALA A 129 9.01 -9.30 -10.92
C ALA A 129 9.96 -10.43 -11.35
N GLU A 130 10.00 -10.74 -12.65
CA GLU A 130 10.79 -11.85 -13.19
C GLU A 130 12.29 -11.60 -13.13
N ALA A 131 12.73 -10.35 -13.06
CA ALA A 131 14.13 -10.00 -12.85
C ALA A 131 14.71 -10.66 -11.58
N ARG A 132 13.87 -10.95 -10.57
CA ARG A 132 14.26 -11.65 -9.34
C ARG A 132 14.85 -13.03 -9.59
N PHE A 133 14.39 -13.70 -10.65
CA PHE A 133 14.73 -15.09 -10.98
C PHE A 133 15.76 -15.17 -12.12
N GLY A 134 16.18 -14.02 -12.65
CA GLY A 134 17.24 -13.90 -13.66
C GLY A 134 18.65 -13.86 -13.07
N THR A 135 19.63 -13.84 -13.96
CA THR A 135 21.04 -13.56 -13.64
C THR A 135 21.56 -12.55 -14.67
N PRO A 136 22.19 -11.45 -14.25
CA PRO A 136 22.49 -11.08 -12.87
C PRO A 136 21.24 -10.73 -12.04
N LEU A 137 21.32 -10.91 -10.73
CA LEU A 137 20.26 -10.51 -9.80
C LEU A 137 20.17 -8.98 -9.79
N ARG A 138 18.99 -8.44 -10.05
CA ARG A 138 18.75 -6.99 -10.08
C ARG A 138 17.32 -6.67 -9.66
N GLU A 139 17.09 -5.46 -9.18
CA GLU A 139 15.75 -4.92 -8.99
C GLU A 139 15.27 -4.29 -10.31
N GLU A 140 14.09 -4.68 -10.78
CA GLU A 140 13.45 -4.12 -11.98
C GLU A 140 12.09 -3.57 -11.59
N ARG A 141 11.76 -2.36 -12.07
CA ARG A 141 10.49 -1.67 -11.75
C ARG A 141 9.58 -1.54 -12.96
N ALA A 142 10.16 -1.41 -14.13
CA ALA A 142 9.39 -1.19 -15.33
C ALA A 142 8.85 -2.50 -15.89
N GLY A 143 7.71 -2.41 -16.58
CA GLY A 143 7.02 -3.57 -17.13
C GLY A 143 7.84 -4.23 -18.25
N ALA A 144 7.82 -3.64 -19.45
CA ALA A 144 8.57 -4.13 -20.60
C ALA A 144 9.18 -3.01 -21.43
N ALA A 145 10.24 -3.35 -22.17
CA ALA A 145 10.99 -2.46 -23.06
C ALA A 145 10.20 -2.16 -24.34
N TRP A 146 9.58 -0.99 -24.45
CA TRP A 146 8.87 -0.60 -25.69
C TRP A 146 8.92 0.89 -26.03
N MET A 147 9.51 1.72 -25.16
CA MET A 147 9.57 3.17 -25.31
C MET A 147 11.01 3.63 -25.61
N ASP A 148 11.10 4.58 -26.53
CA ASP A 148 12.30 5.36 -26.88
C ASP A 148 12.12 6.74 -26.20
N ASP A 149 12.69 6.88 -25.00
CA ASP A 149 12.38 8.00 -24.10
C ASP A 149 13.10 9.30 -24.51
N ASP A 150 14.34 9.20 -24.97
CA ASP A 150 15.16 10.32 -25.44
C ASP A 150 14.99 10.62 -26.94
N ARG A 151 14.27 9.76 -27.67
CA ARG A 151 13.87 9.90 -29.08
C ARG A 151 15.03 9.82 -30.06
N ASP A 152 16.03 9.03 -29.73
CA ASP A 152 17.17 8.78 -30.59
C ASP A 152 16.88 7.72 -31.69
N GLY A 153 15.74 7.05 -31.58
CA GLY A 153 15.24 6.03 -32.51
C GLY A 153 15.31 4.60 -31.97
N ARG A 154 15.68 4.39 -30.71
CA ARG A 154 15.85 3.08 -30.09
C ARG A 154 15.29 3.04 -28.67
N ALA A 155 14.95 1.84 -28.21
CA ALA A 155 14.36 1.63 -26.89
C ALA A 155 15.24 0.67 -26.07
N GLY A 156 15.44 0.99 -24.79
CA GLY A 156 16.18 0.13 -23.85
C GLY A 156 17.66 0.00 -24.20
N GLU A 157 18.34 1.15 -24.33
CA GLU A 157 19.70 1.28 -24.84
C GLU A 157 20.75 0.74 -23.85
N ASP A 158 20.73 1.22 -22.59
CA ASP A 158 21.86 1.06 -21.65
C ASP A 158 21.44 0.62 -20.25
N GLY A 159 20.83 -0.57 -20.21
CA GLY A 159 20.39 -1.16 -18.96
C GLY A 159 21.56 -1.58 -18.06
N PRO A 160 21.32 -1.74 -16.74
CA PRO A 160 22.33 -2.22 -15.81
C PRO A 160 22.98 -3.54 -16.26
N SER A 161 24.29 -3.62 -16.13
CA SER A 161 25.10 -4.76 -16.58
C SER A 161 26.11 -5.16 -15.52
N ASP A 162 26.21 -6.46 -15.25
CA ASP A 162 27.18 -7.04 -14.32
C ASP A 162 28.57 -7.02 -14.98
N VAL A 163 29.38 -6.01 -14.64
CA VAL A 163 30.69 -5.77 -15.26
C VAL A 163 31.80 -6.57 -14.59
N ASP A 164 31.63 -6.95 -13.33
CA ASP A 164 32.61 -7.72 -12.58
C ASP A 164 32.33 -9.24 -12.53
N GLY A 165 31.16 -9.65 -13.04
CA GLY A 165 30.74 -11.05 -13.21
C GLY A 165 30.33 -11.74 -11.92
N ASP A 166 29.94 -10.99 -10.87
CA ASP A 166 29.58 -11.55 -9.56
C ASP A 166 28.12 -12.06 -9.48
N GLY A 167 27.38 -11.93 -10.58
CA GLY A 167 25.99 -12.36 -10.72
C GLY A 167 24.99 -11.42 -10.08
N LYS A 168 25.35 -10.19 -9.70
CA LYS A 168 24.46 -9.15 -9.17
C LYS A 168 24.70 -7.84 -9.93
N ILE A 169 23.69 -6.99 -9.90
CA ILE A 169 23.85 -5.57 -10.25
C ILE A 169 23.99 -4.80 -8.95
N LEU A 170 25.16 -4.20 -8.73
CA LEU A 170 25.49 -3.47 -7.51
C LEU A 170 25.57 -1.97 -7.76
N THR A 171 26.14 -1.23 -6.79
CA THR A 171 26.48 0.17 -6.95
C THR A 171 27.96 0.30 -7.31
N LEU A 172 28.26 1.17 -8.27
CA LEU A 172 29.60 1.61 -8.59
C LEU A 172 29.88 2.95 -7.91
N ARG A 173 31.07 3.13 -7.33
CA ARG A 173 31.55 4.44 -6.87
C ARG A 173 32.92 4.76 -7.46
N LYS A 174 33.09 6.01 -7.92
CA LYS A 174 34.35 6.52 -8.46
C LYS A 174 34.82 7.72 -7.65
N LEU A 175 36.11 7.74 -7.31
CA LEU A 175 36.73 8.88 -6.66
C LEU A 175 36.83 10.02 -7.67
N ASP A 176 36.19 11.15 -7.38
CA ASP A 176 36.07 12.29 -8.28
C ASP A 176 36.00 13.61 -7.47
N PRO A 177 36.83 14.62 -7.78
CA PRO A 177 36.80 15.92 -7.09
C PRO A 177 35.46 16.68 -7.19
N GLU A 178 34.64 16.36 -8.19
CA GLU A 178 33.30 16.90 -8.40
C GLU A 178 32.21 15.99 -7.81
N GLY A 179 32.60 14.90 -7.14
CA GLY A 179 31.67 13.99 -6.48
C GLY A 179 30.77 14.70 -5.47
N GLU A 180 29.57 14.16 -5.29
CA GLU A 180 28.59 14.70 -4.34
C GLU A 180 28.60 13.93 -3.01
N TRP A 181 29.22 12.75 -2.99
CA TRP A 181 29.13 11.81 -1.88
C TRP A 181 30.43 11.71 -1.09
N ILE A 182 30.32 11.47 0.21
CA ILE A 182 31.41 11.12 1.12
C ILE A 182 31.05 9.83 1.85
N ALA A 183 32.06 9.13 2.37
CA ALA A 183 31.82 8.02 3.28
C ALA A 183 31.24 8.55 4.60
N ASP A 184 30.26 7.85 5.18
CA ASP A 184 29.71 8.21 6.48
C ASP A 184 30.80 8.07 7.56
N PRO A 185 31.08 9.12 8.36
CA PRO A 185 32.06 9.04 9.45
C PRO A 185 31.76 7.96 10.49
N ALA A 186 30.50 7.55 10.62
CA ALA A 186 30.05 6.52 11.56
C ALA A 186 30.19 5.09 11.03
N ASP A 187 30.27 4.90 9.71
CA ASP A 187 30.54 3.63 9.03
C ASP A 187 30.96 3.89 7.57
N ALA A 188 32.24 3.70 7.25
CA ALA A 188 32.79 4.03 5.93
C ALA A 188 32.23 3.18 4.76
N ARG A 189 31.47 2.13 5.06
CA ARG A 189 30.72 1.36 4.06
C ARG A 189 29.52 2.15 3.53
N ALA A 190 28.89 3.00 4.34
CA ALA A 190 27.76 3.84 3.96
C ALA A 190 28.24 5.12 3.26
N MET A 191 27.39 5.62 2.35
CA MET A 191 27.64 6.84 1.59
C MET A 191 26.59 7.91 1.92
N VAL A 192 27.01 9.14 2.15
CA VAL A 192 26.12 10.29 2.42
C VAL A 192 26.47 11.46 1.51
N LYS A 193 25.49 12.28 1.17
CA LYS A 193 25.74 13.52 0.41
C LYS A 193 26.53 14.50 1.28
N ALA A 194 27.57 15.10 0.71
CA ALA A 194 28.38 16.09 1.39
C ALA A 194 27.57 17.36 1.72
N ASP A 195 27.63 17.80 2.97
CA ASP A 195 27.01 19.04 3.41
C ASP A 195 27.94 20.23 3.14
N ARG A 196 27.71 20.91 2.01
CA ARG A 196 28.46 22.12 1.63
C ARG A 196 28.36 23.23 2.68
N ALA A 197 27.28 23.29 3.48
CA ALA A 197 27.13 24.28 4.53
C ALA A 197 28.06 24.01 5.73
N LYS A 198 28.46 22.75 5.94
CA LYS A 198 29.51 22.37 6.91
C LYS A 198 30.93 22.47 6.35
N GLY A 199 31.09 22.86 5.08
CA GLY A 199 32.37 22.88 4.40
C GLY A 199 32.86 21.51 3.95
N GLU A 200 31.98 20.49 3.95
CA GLU A 200 32.29 19.18 3.40
C GLU A 200 32.40 19.27 1.88
N ARG A 201 33.36 18.54 1.32
CA ARG A 201 33.54 18.37 -0.11
C ARG A 201 33.27 16.92 -0.47
N GLY A 202 32.37 16.70 -1.41
CA GLY A 202 32.13 15.37 -1.95
C GLY A 202 33.38 14.85 -2.67
N GLN A 203 33.53 13.54 -2.63
CA GLN A 203 34.71 12.81 -3.11
C GLN A 203 34.33 11.66 -4.03
N TRP A 204 33.06 11.24 -4.02
CA TRP A 204 32.58 10.10 -4.75
C TRP A 204 31.40 10.48 -5.64
N LYS A 205 31.41 9.96 -6.87
CA LYS A 205 30.23 9.82 -7.72
C LYS A 205 29.74 8.37 -7.64
N LEU A 206 28.43 8.17 -7.60
CA LEU A 206 27.78 6.86 -7.46
C LEU A 206 26.87 6.62 -8.67
N TRP A 207 26.88 5.39 -9.18
CA TRP A 207 26.01 4.92 -10.27
C TRP A 207 25.53 3.50 -9.98
N VAL A 208 24.48 3.08 -10.69
CA VAL A 208 24.17 1.66 -10.81
C VAL A 208 25.26 1.00 -11.66
N GLU A 209 25.60 -0.25 -11.35
CA GLU A 209 26.56 -1.01 -12.13
C GLU A 209 26.08 -1.20 -13.58
N GLY A 210 26.92 -0.83 -14.55
CA GLY A 210 26.59 -0.82 -15.97
C GLY A 210 27.80 -0.53 -16.83
N ARG A 211 27.57 -0.38 -18.14
CA ARG A 211 28.54 0.17 -19.10
C ARG A 211 28.06 1.52 -19.62
N ASP A 212 28.98 2.30 -20.16
CA ASP A 212 28.76 3.54 -20.89
C ASP A 212 28.90 3.22 -22.38
N SER A 213 27.84 2.71 -23.00
CA SER A 213 27.91 2.18 -24.38
C SER A 213 27.95 3.29 -25.44
N ASP A 214 27.43 4.47 -25.13
CA ASP A 214 27.30 5.61 -26.04
C ASP A 214 28.37 6.71 -25.80
N GLY A 215 29.06 6.68 -24.66
CA GLY A 215 30.21 7.51 -24.35
C GLY A 215 29.86 8.88 -23.77
N ASP A 216 28.70 9.02 -23.11
CA ASP A 216 28.25 10.28 -22.49
C ASP A 216 28.80 10.50 -21.05
N GLU A 217 29.68 9.60 -20.59
CA GLU A 217 30.27 9.52 -19.25
C GLU A 217 29.29 9.13 -18.13
N LYS A 218 28.11 8.63 -18.51
CA LYS A 218 27.12 8.11 -17.57
C LYS A 218 26.85 6.64 -17.85
N VAL A 219 26.53 5.90 -16.78
CA VAL A 219 26.60 4.45 -16.77
C VAL A 219 25.31 3.88 -16.23
N GLY A 220 24.72 2.93 -16.97
CA GLY A 220 23.49 2.26 -16.56
C GLY A 220 22.31 3.22 -16.36
N GLU A 221 22.26 4.32 -17.13
CA GLU A 221 21.22 5.35 -16.99
C GLU A 221 19.89 4.95 -17.61
N ASP A 222 19.92 4.06 -18.61
CA ASP A 222 18.73 3.72 -19.42
C ASP A 222 18.33 2.25 -19.19
N PRO A 223 17.66 1.93 -18.06
CA PRO A 223 17.11 0.60 -17.86
C PRO A 223 16.26 0.20 -19.07
N SER A 224 16.25 -1.10 -19.40
CA SER A 224 15.57 -1.61 -20.59
C SER A 224 14.11 -1.17 -20.72
N ALA A 225 13.47 -0.72 -19.64
CA ALA A 225 12.15 -0.13 -19.66
C ALA A 225 12.06 0.99 -18.60
N ASP A 226 11.40 2.10 -18.94
CA ASP A 226 11.21 3.21 -17.98
C ASP A 226 9.83 3.19 -17.36
N VAL A 227 8.80 2.81 -18.12
CA VAL A 227 7.42 2.91 -17.65
C VAL A 227 7.16 1.94 -16.50
N GLN A 228 6.95 2.50 -15.32
CA GLN A 228 6.63 1.75 -14.11
C GLN A 228 5.11 1.63 -14.00
N VAL A 229 4.61 0.39 -13.91
CA VAL A 229 3.18 0.12 -13.73
C VAL A 229 2.64 0.91 -12.53
N GLY A 230 3.37 0.92 -11.42
CA GLY A 230 3.04 1.67 -10.19
C GLY A 230 3.10 3.20 -10.28
N ARG A 231 3.50 3.78 -11.42
CA ARG A 231 3.52 5.24 -11.69
C ARG A 231 2.65 5.64 -12.89
N ASN A 232 1.96 4.68 -13.50
CA ASN A 232 1.19 4.90 -14.73
C ASN A 232 -0.29 5.27 -14.49
N PHE A 233 -0.77 5.36 -13.24
CA PHE A 233 -2.18 5.64 -12.94
C PHE A 233 -2.53 7.14 -13.02
N ALA A 234 -3.77 7.46 -13.36
CA ALA A 234 -4.18 8.83 -13.69
C ALA A 234 -4.11 9.86 -12.54
N HIS A 235 -4.01 9.45 -11.28
CA HIS A 235 -3.96 10.41 -10.18
C HIS A 235 -2.54 10.94 -9.97
N GLY A 236 -2.36 12.25 -10.12
CA GLY A 236 -1.02 12.86 -9.99
C GLY A 236 -0.03 12.37 -11.05
N TRP A 237 -0.52 11.77 -12.15
CA TRP A 237 0.30 11.34 -13.26
C TRP A 237 1.14 12.51 -13.79
N ARG A 238 2.45 12.29 -13.95
CA ARG A 238 3.40 13.33 -14.33
C ARG A 238 3.68 13.25 -15.83
N GLU A 239 3.24 14.26 -16.56
CA GLU A 239 3.51 14.36 -17.99
C GLU A 239 5.02 14.50 -18.24
N HIS A 240 5.54 13.72 -19.20
CA HIS A 240 6.97 13.64 -19.56
C HIS A 240 7.92 13.10 -18.49
N ALA A 241 7.41 12.50 -17.41
CA ALA A 241 8.25 11.73 -16.51
C ALA A 241 8.52 10.35 -17.13
N PRO A 242 9.80 9.92 -17.28
CA PRO A 242 10.15 8.63 -17.88
C PRO A 242 9.37 7.46 -17.25
N GLU A 243 9.24 7.48 -15.92
CA GLU A 243 8.58 6.42 -15.16
C GLU A 243 7.07 6.36 -15.36
N ALA A 244 6.45 7.45 -15.81
CA ALA A 244 5.00 7.58 -15.90
C ALA A 244 4.44 7.09 -17.25
N GLY A 245 5.28 6.94 -18.27
CA GLY A 245 4.87 6.60 -19.64
C GLY A 245 4.30 7.79 -20.43
N PRO A 246 3.78 7.57 -21.65
CA PRO A 246 3.42 8.65 -22.57
C PRO A 246 2.00 9.20 -22.33
N TRP A 247 1.12 8.40 -21.70
CA TRP A 247 -0.18 8.81 -21.18
C TRP A 247 -0.57 7.90 -20.02
N ALA A 248 -1.41 8.42 -19.12
CA ALA A 248 -1.91 7.64 -17.99
C ALA A 248 -2.67 6.38 -18.45
N MET A 249 -2.42 5.26 -17.77
CA MET A 249 -3.01 3.95 -18.01
C MET A 249 -2.66 3.37 -19.40
N CYS A 250 -1.47 3.69 -19.92
CA CYS A 250 -0.95 3.05 -21.12
C CYS A 250 -0.49 1.62 -20.89
N GLU A 251 -0.01 1.28 -19.69
CA GLU A 251 0.42 -0.06 -19.33
C GLU A 251 -0.80 -1.00 -19.22
N PRO A 252 -0.84 -2.13 -19.94
CA PRO A 252 -1.91 -3.13 -19.86
C PRO A 252 -2.25 -3.55 -18.43
N GLU A 253 -1.26 -3.67 -17.56
CA GLU A 253 -1.37 -4.04 -16.15
C GLU A 253 -2.09 -2.94 -15.35
N ALA A 254 -1.68 -1.69 -15.52
CA ALA A 254 -2.33 -0.55 -14.88
C ALA A 254 -3.77 -0.39 -15.38
N ARG A 255 -3.96 -0.52 -16.69
CA ARG A 255 -5.28 -0.47 -17.34
C ARG A 255 -6.20 -1.57 -16.84
N GLY A 256 -5.71 -2.81 -16.76
CA GLY A 256 -6.45 -3.98 -16.31
C GLY A 256 -6.80 -3.94 -14.83
N LEU A 257 -5.89 -3.47 -13.96
CA LEU A 257 -6.22 -3.20 -12.55
C LEU A 257 -7.32 -2.14 -12.42
N ALA A 258 -7.25 -1.07 -13.21
CA ALA A 258 -8.29 -0.05 -13.21
C ALA A 258 -9.64 -0.61 -13.68
N ASP A 259 -9.65 -1.39 -14.76
CA ASP A 259 -10.87 -2.02 -15.28
C ASP A 259 -11.44 -3.04 -14.29
N PHE A 260 -10.58 -3.79 -13.58
CA PHE A 260 -10.99 -4.68 -12.51
C PHE A 260 -11.70 -3.91 -11.38
N VAL A 261 -11.14 -2.82 -10.88
CA VAL A 261 -11.79 -1.98 -9.85
C VAL A 261 -13.12 -1.41 -10.34
N LEU A 262 -13.20 -1.00 -11.61
CA LEU A 262 -14.44 -0.46 -12.20
C LEU A 262 -15.55 -1.52 -12.33
N ALA A 263 -15.19 -2.77 -12.63
CA ALA A 263 -16.12 -3.89 -12.75
C ALA A 263 -16.61 -4.43 -11.38
N HIS A 264 -15.82 -4.22 -10.32
CA HIS A 264 -16.09 -4.72 -8.98
C HIS A 264 -16.57 -3.63 -8.03
N ARG A 265 -17.79 -3.12 -8.27
CA ARG A 265 -18.42 -2.10 -7.40
C ARG A 265 -18.70 -2.57 -5.96
N ASP A 266 -18.62 -3.87 -5.72
CA ASP A 266 -18.66 -4.50 -4.40
C ASP A 266 -17.43 -4.18 -3.54
N VAL A 267 -16.33 -3.70 -4.13
CA VAL A 267 -15.13 -3.30 -3.39
C VAL A 267 -15.41 -2.08 -2.51
N GLN A 268 -15.24 -2.21 -1.20
CA GLN A 268 -15.24 -1.10 -0.24
C GLN A 268 -13.82 -0.67 0.15
N MET A 269 -12.92 -1.65 0.25
CA MET A 269 -11.56 -1.47 0.75
C MET A 269 -10.54 -2.05 -0.22
N VAL A 270 -9.42 -1.35 -0.39
CA VAL A 270 -8.26 -1.83 -1.16
C VAL A 270 -7.07 -1.92 -0.20
N VAL A 271 -6.37 -3.05 -0.20
CA VAL A 271 -5.13 -3.27 0.57
C VAL A 271 -4.01 -3.47 -0.44
N VAL A 272 -2.93 -2.71 -0.31
CA VAL A 272 -1.79 -2.79 -1.24
C VAL A 272 -0.51 -3.12 -0.47
N TYR A 273 0.10 -4.27 -0.79
CA TYR A 273 1.40 -4.67 -0.28
C TYR A 273 2.51 -4.22 -1.24
N GLY A 274 3.30 -3.23 -0.83
CA GLY A 274 4.31 -2.63 -1.69
C GLY A 274 5.21 -1.65 -0.96
N ALA A 275 5.62 -0.58 -1.64
CA ALA A 275 6.58 0.39 -1.13
C ALA A 275 5.98 1.39 -0.12
N GLN A 276 4.70 1.74 -0.29
CA GLN A 276 4.03 2.77 0.50
C GLN A 276 3.48 2.21 1.82
N ASP A 277 3.44 3.04 2.86
CA ASP A 277 2.77 2.72 4.13
C ASP A 277 1.99 3.94 4.65
N ASP A 278 0.69 3.79 4.90
CA ASP A 278 -0.17 4.86 5.46
C ASP A 278 -0.84 4.47 6.78
N LEU A 279 -0.44 3.33 7.36
CA LEU A 279 -0.85 2.89 8.68
C LEU A 279 0.16 3.30 9.75
N GLN A 280 1.44 3.30 9.38
CA GLN A 280 2.57 3.61 10.25
C GLN A 280 3.13 5.02 9.98
N GLU A 281 2.90 5.53 8.77
CA GLU A 281 3.17 6.92 8.41
C GLU A 281 1.86 7.71 8.33
N LYS A 282 1.88 8.96 8.79
CA LYS A 282 0.67 9.77 8.78
C LYS A 282 0.39 10.22 7.34
N PRO A 283 -0.80 9.95 6.78
CA PRO A 283 -1.12 10.43 5.45
C PRO A 283 -1.20 11.96 5.43
N ARG A 284 -0.83 12.56 4.30
CA ARG A 284 -1.07 13.98 4.04
C ARG A 284 -2.57 14.27 4.10
N THR A 285 -2.97 15.25 4.91
CA THR A 285 -4.39 15.60 5.12
C THR A 285 -4.82 16.82 4.31
N MET A 286 -6.13 16.94 4.10
CA MET A 286 -6.79 18.13 3.54
C MET A 286 -8.14 18.38 4.24
N PRO A 287 -8.68 19.61 4.22
CA PRO A 287 -10.01 19.89 4.78
C PRO A 287 -11.10 19.00 4.15
N ASP A 288 -12.08 18.60 4.97
CA ASP A 288 -13.22 17.79 4.52
C ASP A 288 -14.03 18.52 3.44
N GLU A 289 -14.27 19.81 3.66
CA GLU A 289 -14.98 20.71 2.75
C GLU A 289 -14.02 21.75 2.17
N GLY A 290 -14.23 22.10 0.89
CA GLY A 290 -13.44 23.12 0.19
C GLY A 290 -12.76 22.61 -1.08
N GLY A 291 -12.89 23.39 -2.15
CA GLY A 291 -12.29 23.14 -3.47
C GLY A 291 -13.12 22.21 -4.37
N ARG A 292 -13.49 22.70 -5.57
CA ARG A 292 -14.08 21.87 -6.66
C ARG A 292 -13.04 21.00 -7.38
N GLY A 293 -11.78 21.00 -6.92
CA GLY A 293 -10.66 20.29 -7.53
C GLY A 293 -10.52 18.84 -7.05
N ALA A 294 -9.59 18.12 -7.66
CA ALA A 294 -9.20 16.77 -7.25
C ALA A 294 -8.74 16.76 -5.78
N LEU A 295 -8.95 15.63 -5.10
CA LEU A 295 -8.42 15.40 -3.76
C LEU A 295 -6.89 15.40 -3.83
N THR A 296 -6.23 16.24 -3.03
CA THR A 296 -4.77 16.33 -2.95
C THR A 296 -4.26 15.80 -1.61
N GLY A 297 -5.08 15.06 -0.87
CA GLY A 297 -4.81 14.60 0.48
C GLY A 297 -6.02 13.86 1.05
N VAL A 298 -5.83 13.18 2.18
CA VAL A 298 -6.89 12.47 2.88
C VAL A 298 -7.75 13.49 3.64
N PRO A 299 -9.08 13.51 3.48
CA PRO A 299 -9.96 14.35 4.30
C PRO A 299 -9.70 14.15 5.80
N GLU A 300 -9.72 15.21 6.60
CA GLU A 300 -9.43 15.15 8.04
C GLU A 300 -10.30 14.14 8.81
N THR A 301 -11.56 13.97 8.43
CA THR A 301 -12.43 12.95 9.01
C THR A 301 -12.00 11.54 8.62
N ASP A 302 -11.64 11.31 7.35
CA ASP A 302 -11.15 10.00 6.89
C ASP A 302 -9.78 9.68 7.49
N ALA A 303 -8.91 10.68 7.69
CA ALA A 303 -7.59 10.51 8.29
C ALA A 303 -7.64 9.94 9.72
N LYS A 304 -8.72 10.19 10.47
CA LYS A 304 -8.94 9.58 11.79
C LYS A 304 -9.10 8.06 11.70
N LEU A 305 -9.71 7.57 10.62
CA LEU A 305 -9.86 6.13 10.36
C LEU A 305 -8.48 5.48 10.17
N TYR A 306 -7.59 6.11 9.39
CA TYR A 306 -6.21 5.64 9.21
C TYR A 306 -5.43 5.62 10.54
N VAL A 307 -5.56 6.67 11.36
CA VAL A 307 -4.89 6.71 12.68
C VAL A 307 -5.35 5.57 13.59
N GLU A 308 -6.65 5.27 13.60
CA GLU A 308 -7.18 4.16 14.40
C GLU A 308 -6.75 2.80 13.84
N LEU A 309 -6.86 2.60 12.53
CA LEU A 309 -6.44 1.35 11.88
C LEU A 309 -4.93 1.12 12.02
N GLY A 310 -4.13 2.18 11.95
CA GLY A 310 -2.69 2.14 12.17
C GLY A 310 -2.31 1.70 13.60
N LYS A 311 -3.10 2.08 14.61
CA LYS A 311 -2.93 1.55 15.98
C LYS A 311 -3.22 0.05 16.03
N ARG A 312 -4.34 -0.39 15.46
CA ARG A 312 -4.71 -1.82 15.40
C ARG A 312 -3.64 -2.64 14.69
N TYR A 313 -3.12 -2.13 13.58
CA TYR A 313 -2.04 -2.76 12.83
C TYR A 313 -0.75 -2.83 13.63
N LYS A 314 -0.34 -1.73 14.27
CA LYS A 314 0.85 -1.69 15.13
C LYS A 314 0.76 -2.67 16.31
N ASP A 315 -0.40 -2.77 16.96
CA ASP A 315 -0.63 -3.67 18.08
C ASP A 315 -0.51 -5.15 17.67
N LEU A 316 -0.79 -5.45 16.40
CA LEU A 316 -0.70 -6.81 15.85
C LEU A 316 0.69 -7.15 15.32
N VAL A 317 1.28 -6.29 14.50
CA VAL A 317 2.53 -6.57 13.77
C VAL A 317 3.77 -6.24 14.62
N GLY A 318 3.69 -5.21 15.47
CA GLY A 318 4.74 -4.77 16.40
C GLY A 318 5.97 -4.12 15.75
N ALA A 319 6.42 -4.62 14.60
CA ALA A 319 7.59 -4.11 13.88
C ALA A 319 7.23 -2.85 13.08
N LYS A 320 8.12 -1.84 13.12
CA LYS A 320 7.97 -0.64 12.30
C LYS A 320 8.65 -0.83 10.96
N ALA A 321 7.93 -0.58 9.87
CA ALA A 321 8.50 -0.43 8.54
C ALA A 321 8.52 1.05 8.12
N LYS A 322 9.48 1.44 7.28
CA LYS A 322 9.53 2.75 6.64
C LYS A 322 8.95 2.61 5.23
N GLY A 323 7.93 3.39 4.91
CA GLY A 323 7.29 3.41 3.60
C GLY A 323 7.79 4.56 2.73
N ASP A 324 7.47 4.49 1.43
CA ASP A 324 7.53 5.64 0.52
C ASP A 324 6.27 6.51 0.66
N GLY A 325 6.45 7.82 0.52
CA GLY A 325 5.38 8.82 0.57
C GLY A 325 4.96 9.36 -0.81
N ASP A 326 5.63 8.99 -1.91
CA ASP A 326 5.25 9.49 -3.23
C ASP A 326 4.00 8.77 -3.76
N ASP A 327 2.88 9.49 -3.85
CA ASP A 327 1.59 9.03 -4.33
C ASP A 327 1.30 9.38 -5.81
N HIS A 328 2.24 10.01 -6.51
CA HIS A 328 2.05 10.39 -7.91
C HIS A 328 2.04 9.16 -8.81
N GLY A 329 1.03 9.11 -9.68
CA GLY A 329 0.89 8.03 -10.64
C GLY A 329 0.51 6.68 -10.03
N SER A 330 0.21 6.61 -8.73
CA SER A 330 0.09 5.33 -8.03
C SER A 330 -1.33 4.73 -8.08
N PHE A 331 -1.41 3.40 -8.04
CA PHE A 331 -2.68 2.67 -7.97
C PHE A 331 -3.45 3.06 -6.69
N GLN A 332 -2.72 3.21 -5.59
CA GLN A 332 -3.23 3.55 -4.28
C GLN A 332 -3.89 4.93 -4.31
N ALA A 333 -3.21 5.92 -4.89
CA ALA A 333 -3.72 7.28 -5.03
C ALA A 333 -4.94 7.34 -5.97
N TRP A 334 -4.92 6.57 -7.07
CA TRP A 334 -6.07 6.48 -7.96
C TRP A 334 -7.31 5.88 -7.27
N CYS A 335 -7.16 4.76 -6.56
CA CYS A 335 -8.25 4.15 -5.78
C CYS A 335 -8.79 5.10 -4.72
N ARG A 336 -7.91 5.78 -3.99
CA ARG A 336 -8.30 6.69 -2.91
C ARG A 336 -8.95 7.98 -3.43
N PHE A 337 -8.28 8.67 -4.34
CA PHE A 337 -8.60 10.06 -4.67
C PHE A 337 -9.48 10.21 -5.91
N GLN A 338 -9.54 9.21 -6.80
CA GLN A 338 -10.45 9.22 -7.94
C GLN A 338 -11.62 8.25 -7.78
N ARG A 339 -11.42 7.10 -7.12
CA ARG A 339 -12.48 6.13 -6.86
C ARG A 339 -13.15 6.28 -5.50
N GLY A 340 -12.56 7.06 -4.59
CA GLY A 340 -13.11 7.31 -3.26
C GLY A 340 -13.16 6.06 -2.38
N LEU A 341 -12.35 5.04 -2.69
CA LEU A 341 -12.28 3.78 -1.96
C LEU A 341 -11.37 3.94 -0.74
N PHE A 342 -11.72 3.28 0.36
CA PHE A 342 -10.85 3.24 1.54
C PHE A 342 -9.64 2.36 1.24
N THR A 343 -8.52 3.00 0.91
CA THR A 343 -7.31 2.32 0.41
C THR A 343 -6.26 2.29 1.51
N VAL A 344 -5.66 1.15 1.77
CA VAL A 344 -4.67 0.93 2.84
C VAL A 344 -3.38 0.47 2.17
N SER A 345 -2.31 1.25 2.34
CA SER A 345 -0.98 0.93 1.84
C SER A 345 -0.14 0.36 2.98
N ILE A 346 0.50 -0.78 2.74
CA ILE A 346 1.30 -1.47 3.75
C ILE A 346 2.66 -1.82 3.13
N ALA A 347 3.72 -1.34 3.78
CA ALA A 347 5.07 -1.86 3.58
C ALA A 347 5.28 -2.97 4.63
N PRO A 348 5.13 -4.26 4.28
CA PRO A 348 5.04 -5.30 5.31
C PRO A 348 6.38 -5.55 6.01
N TRP A 349 7.48 -5.11 5.37
CA TRP A 349 8.82 -5.10 5.93
C TRP A 349 9.69 -4.06 5.22
N SER A 350 10.63 -3.49 5.96
CA SER A 350 11.74 -2.69 5.43
C SER A 350 12.97 -2.96 6.28
N LEU A 351 14.17 -2.88 5.71
CA LEU A 351 15.41 -3.10 6.45
C LEU A 351 15.48 -2.21 7.71
N PRO A 352 15.49 -2.80 8.92
CA PRO A 352 15.42 -2.02 10.14
C PRO A 352 16.63 -1.10 10.32
N LEU A 353 16.38 0.04 10.97
CA LEU A 353 17.45 0.87 11.50
C LEU A 353 17.81 0.32 12.88
N ASP A 354 19.10 0.08 13.14
CA ASP A 354 19.56 -0.14 14.50
C ASP A 354 19.31 1.12 15.34
N GLN A 355 18.31 1.07 16.21
CA GLN A 355 17.97 2.17 17.13
C GLN A 355 18.76 2.09 18.45
N GLU A 356 19.56 1.05 18.67
CA GLU A 356 20.41 0.88 19.85
C GLU A 356 21.87 1.28 19.56
N ALA A 357 22.08 2.51 19.09
CA ALA A 357 23.42 3.09 19.18
C ALA A 357 23.80 3.24 20.67
N PRO A 358 24.97 2.77 21.12
CA PRO A 358 25.41 2.99 22.50
C PRO A 358 25.51 4.50 22.74
N LYS A 359 24.85 4.99 23.80
CA LYS A 359 25.21 6.29 24.38
C LYS A 359 26.67 6.15 24.81
N SER A 360 27.57 6.82 24.12
CA SER A 360 29.01 6.77 24.38
C SER A 360 29.28 6.95 25.88
N GLU A 361 29.74 5.87 26.54
CA GLU A 361 30.31 5.92 27.88
C GLU A 361 31.68 6.58 27.78
N GLU A 362 31.71 7.90 27.90
CA GLU A 362 32.88 8.66 28.34
C GLU A 362 32.38 9.95 28.99
N GLN A 363 31.86 9.82 30.20
CA GLN A 363 31.75 10.91 31.16
C GLN A 363 32.73 10.64 32.29
N HIS A 364 34.00 10.96 32.05
CA HIS A 364 34.91 11.19 33.16
C HIS A 364 34.50 12.51 33.83
N LYS A 365 34.22 12.40 35.12
CA LYS A 365 33.94 13.50 36.06
C LYS A 365 35.03 14.56 35.97
N ASP A 366 34.63 15.79 35.74
CA ASP A 366 35.33 16.95 36.30
C ASP A 366 34.40 17.66 37.27
N GLU A 367 34.71 17.49 38.55
CA GLU A 367 34.12 18.24 39.65
C GLU A 367 34.46 19.73 39.49
N LYS A 368 33.44 20.60 39.53
CA LYS A 368 33.62 22.02 39.83
C LYS A 368 33.22 22.29 41.27
N PRO A 369 34.04 23.01 42.05
CA PRO A 369 33.71 23.35 43.42
C PRO A 369 32.61 24.41 43.47
N ALA A 370 31.90 24.37 44.59
CA ALA A 370 30.74 25.16 44.94
C ALA A 370 30.98 26.67 44.87
N ASP A 371 29.92 27.41 44.54
CA ASP A 371 29.75 28.74 45.12
C ASP A 371 28.28 29.13 45.30
N GLU A 372 28.09 30.01 46.27
CA GLU A 372 26.93 30.14 47.14
C GLU A 372 25.69 30.87 46.56
N ARG A 373 24.58 30.62 47.24
CA ARG A 373 23.29 31.30 47.12
C ARG A 373 23.40 32.81 47.39
N ALA A 374 22.66 33.61 46.63
CA ALA A 374 21.95 34.76 47.18
C ALA A 374 20.68 35.06 46.38
N ALA A 375 19.61 35.37 47.11
CA ALA A 375 18.24 35.57 46.66
C ALA A 375 17.83 37.05 46.73
N GLY A 376 16.72 37.38 46.04
CA GLY A 376 15.94 38.61 46.21
C GLY A 376 16.34 39.72 45.21
N GLU A 377 15.45 40.52 44.63
CA GLU A 377 14.06 40.85 44.97
C GLU A 377 13.39 41.57 43.77
N LYS A 378 12.06 41.71 43.87
CA LYS A 378 11.09 42.24 42.88
C LYS A 378 11.27 43.73 42.54
N ALA A 379 10.76 44.18 41.39
CA ALA A 379 9.62 45.12 41.30
C ALA A 379 9.30 45.56 39.85
N ALA A 380 8.04 45.96 39.67
CA ALA A 380 7.31 46.19 38.43
C ALA A 380 7.49 47.58 37.79
N GLY A 381 7.05 47.72 36.53
CA GLY A 381 6.86 48.99 35.84
C GLY A 381 6.31 48.87 34.41
N GLU A 382 4.98 48.83 34.27
CA GLU A 382 4.21 49.36 33.11
C GLU A 382 4.53 50.86 32.91
N LYS A 383 4.46 51.57 31.77
CA LYS A 383 3.75 51.51 30.47
C LYS A 383 4.46 52.52 29.54
N ALA A 384 4.40 52.37 28.22
CA ALA A 384 3.99 53.44 27.28
C ALA A 384 4.15 53.03 25.80
N ALA A 385 3.18 53.46 24.99
CA ALA A 385 3.01 53.23 23.57
C ALA A 385 3.96 54.05 22.68
N GLY A 386 4.16 53.59 21.44
CA GLY A 386 4.76 54.38 20.37
C GLY A 386 4.92 53.60 19.06
N ASP A 387 4.30 54.12 18.01
CA ASP A 387 4.25 53.65 16.61
C ASP A 387 5.54 53.06 16.02
N LYS A 388 5.39 52.10 15.10
CA LYS A 388 6.38 51.84 14.04
C LYS A 388 5.75 51.62 12.68
N ALA A 389 6.03 52.57 11.80
CA ALA A 389 6.07 52.44 10.35
C ALA A 389 7.29 51.61 9.90
N ALA A 390 7.27 51.27 8.61
CA ALA A 390 8.17 50.41 7.83
C ALA A 390 9.69 50.63 7.99
N GLY A 391 10.48 49.58 7.74
CA GLY A 391 11.92 49.70 7.46
C GLY A 391 12.76 48.45 7.73
N ASP A 392 13.08 47.73 6.64
CA ASP A 392 14.21 46.85 6.28
C ASP A 392 15.22 46.30 7.32
N LYS A 393 15.58 45.03 7.05
CA LYS A 393 16.79 44.23 7.40
C LYS A 393 17.53 44.49 8.71
N SER A 394 17.53 43.45 9.55
CA SER A 394 18.73 43.06 10.30
C SER A 394 18.73 41.55 10.56
N SER A 395 19.85 40.95 10.17
CA SER A 395 20.29 39.57 10.36
C SER A 395 20.10 39.07 11.79
N GLY A 396 19.30 38.01 11.95
CA GLY A 396 19.27 37.19 13.14
C GLY A 396 20.00 35.88 12.89
N GLU A 397 21.29 35.83 13.21
CA GLU A 397 22.05 34.59 13.37
C GLU A 397 21.34 33.70 14.41
N LYS A 398 20.67 32.63 13.95
CA LYS A 398 20.38 31.51 14.83
C LYS A 398 21.68 30.76 15.04
N LYS A 399 22.22 30.86 16.27
CA LYS A 399 23.29 30.00 16.77
C LYS A 399 22.96 28.54 16.42
N ALA A 400 23.78 27.99 15.53
CA ALA A 400 23.82 26.56 15.26
C ALA A 400 24.32 25.84 16.51
N GLU A 401 23.41 25.18 17.22
CA GLU A 401 23.81 24.13 18.14
C GLU A 401 24.43 22.99 17.32
N LYS A 402 25.70 22.65 17.60
CA LYS A 402 26.39 21.50 17.03
C LYS A 402 25.59 20.22 17.38
N LYS A 403 24.75 19.73 16.47
CA LYS A 403 24.38 18.31 16.44
C LYS A 403 25.68 17.53 16.20
N LYS A 404 26.04 16.63 17.12
CA LYS A 404 27.02 15.56 16.85
C LYS A 404 26.61 14.85 15.56
N ASP A 405 27.57 14.45 14.73
CA ASP A 405 27.32 13.73 13.48
C ASP A 405 26.58 12.42 13.78
N GLU A 406 25.27 12.45 13.58
CA GLU A 406 24.38 11.32 13.77
C GLU A 406 24.62 10.32 12.62
N PRO A 407 24.76 9.01 12.89
CA PRO A 407 24.90 8.02 11.82
C PRO A 407 23.73 8.10 10.83
N SER A 408 24.03 7.97 9.53
CA SER A 408 23.00 7.86 8.49
C SER A 408 22.10 6.65 8.69
N ASP A 409 20.94 6.66 8.02
CA ASP A 409 20.05 5.49 7.96
C ASP A 409 20.79 4.27 7.41
N ASP A 410 21.68 4.44 6.42
CA ASP A 410 22.48 3.33 5.86
C ASP A 410 23.52 2.79 6.84
N ALA A 411 24.20 3.67 7.59
CA ALA A 411 25.08 3.23 8.68
C ALA A 411 24.32 2.48 9.78
N LYS A 412 23.10 2.92 10.12
CA LYS A 412 22.22 2.22 11.08
C LYS A 412 21.76 0.86 10.55
N ARG A 413 21.49 0.73 9.25
CA ARG A 413 21.14 -0.55 8.59
C ARG A 413 22.30 -1.53 8.58
N LEU A 414 23.50 -1.06 8.28
CA LEU A 414 24.71 -1.86 8.29
C LEU A 414 25.00 -2.46 9.68
N ARG A 415 24.81 -1.67 10.74
CA ARG A 415 24.90 -2.17 12.12
C ARG A 415 23.89 -3.26 12.42
N TRP A 416 22.65 -3.09 11.96
CA TRP A 416 21.63 -4.14 12.09
C TRP A 416 22.02 -5.40 11.32
N ILE A 417 22.55 -5.26 10.09
CA ILE A 417 23.04 -6.37 9.27
C ILE A 417 24.12 -7.17 10.02
N ASP A 418 25.11 -6.48 10.59
CA ASP A 418 26.18 -7.11 11.35
C ASP A 418 25.64 -7.79 12.62
N ALA A 419 24.75 -7.12 13.36
CA ALA A 419 24.16 -7.63 14.60
C ALA A 419 23.25 -8.85 14.38
N LYS A 420 22.59 -8.94 13.22
CA LYS A 420 21.73 -10.08 12.83
C LYS A 420 22.46 -11.15 12.01
N ASN A 421 23.73 -10.96 11.71
CA ASN A 421 24.53 -11.86 10.88
C ASN A 421 23.92 -12.06 9.47
N GLU A 422 23.37 -10.98 8.89
CA GLU A 422 22.74 -10.95 7.57
C GLU A 422 23.72 -10.44 6.49
N SER A 423 25.00 -10.82 6.57
CA SER A 423 26.10 -10.23 5.78
C SER A 423 25.91 -10.30 4.26
N ALA A 424 25.10 -11.23 3.75
CA ALA A 424 24.75 -11.31 2.33
C ALA A 424 23.99 -10.08 1.79
N ARG A 425 23.45 -9.23 2.68
CA ARG A 425 22.73 -8.00 2.33
C ARG A 425 23.64 -6.84 1.94
N PHE A 426 24.95 -6.94 2.19
CA PHE A 426 25.90 -5.90 1.82
C PHE A 426 27.16 -6.52 1.23
N VAL A 427 27.49 -6.12 0.00
CA VAL A 427 28.72 -6.51 -0.68
C VAL A 427 29.78 -5.47 -0.39
N ALA A 428 30.91 -5.90 0.16
CA ALA A 428 32.02 -5.01 0.47
C ALA A 428 32.55 -4.35 -0.81
N TRP A 429 32.82 -3.04 -0.74
CA TRP A 429 33.42 -2.29 -1.83
C TRP A 429 34.74 -2.91 -2.27
N LYS A 430 34.83 -3.25 -3.56
CA LYS A 430 35.98 -3.92 -4.17
C LYS A 430 36.49 -3.09 -5.34
N ALA A 431 37.80 -2.86 -5.36
CA ALA A 431 38.45 -2.18 -6.48
C ALA A 431 38.24 -2.96 -7.79
N PHE A 432 37.85 -2.25 -8.83
CA PHE A 432 37.60 -2.78 -10.16
C PHE A 432 38.15 -1.82 -11.22
N GLN A 433 38.67 -2.38 -12.31
CA GLN A 433 39.17 -1.60 -13.45
C GLN A 433 38.11 -1.62 -14.54
N HIS A 434 37.29 -0.58 -14.59
CA HIS A 434 36.27 -0.40 -15.60
C HIS A 434 36.89 -0.03 -16.95
N SER A 435 36.33 -0.57 -18.04
CA SER A 435 36.79 -0.32 -19.42
C SER A 435 36.65 1.16 -19.79
N GLU A 436 35.48 1.75 -19.55
CA GLU A 436 35.22 3.17 -19.83
C GLU A 436 35.62 4.10 -18.67
N LEU A 437 35.12 3.87 -17.45
CA LEU A 437 35.30 4.81 -16.33
C LEU A 437 36.69 4.82 -15.68
N GLY A 438 37.53 3.83 -15.96
CA GLY A 438 38.83 3.66 -15.31
C GLY A 438 38.73 2.98 -13.94
N ALA A 439 39.54 3.44 -12.97
CA ALA A 439 39.57 2.85 -11.63
C ALA A 439 38.32 3.23 -10.82
N VAL A 440 37.56 2.23 -10.37
CA VAL A 440 36.31 2.36 -9.62
C VAL A 440 36.24 1.33 -8.49
N GLU A 441 35.22 1.43 -7.65
CA GLU A 441 34.87 0.39 -6.68
C GLU A 441 33.42 -0.07 -6.89
N ILE A 442 33.19 -1.38 -6.80
CA ILE A 442 31.85 -1.99 -6.92
C ILE A 442 31.47 -2.64 -5.58
N GLY A 443 30.25 -2.41 -5.12
CA GLY A 443 29.76 -2.90 -3.83
C GLY A 443 28.43 -2.26 -3.43
N GLY A 444 28.16 -2.23 -2.12
CA GLY A 444 26.94 -1.62 -1.58
C GLY A 444 25.89 -2.64 -1.13
N PHE A 445 24.65 -2.19 -0.95
CA PHE A 445 23.55 -3.10 -0.62
C PHE A 445 23.26 -4.04 -1.78
N ALA A 446 23.15 -5.34 -1.49
CA ALA A 446 22.76 -6.31 -2.49
C ALA A 446 21.31 -6.05 -2.96
N PRO A 447 20.95 -6.42 -4.21
CA PRO A 447 19.57 -6.37 -4.67
C PRO A 447 18.61 -7.03 -3.68
N TYR A 448 17.44 -6.43 -3.45
CA TYR A 448 16.39 -6.84 -2.52
C TYR A 448 16.74 -6.74 -1.03
N ALA A 449 17.98 -6.38 -0.67
CA ALA A 449 18.43 -6.35 0.73
C ALA A 449 17.63 -5.39 1.62
N SER A 450 17.10 -4.31 1.03
CA SER A 450 16.37 -3.26 1.75
C SER A 450 14.86 -3.52 1.87
N ILE A 451 14.31 -4.42 1.05
CA ILE A 451 12.87 -4.62 0.88
C ILE A 451 12.38 -6.04 1.15
N GLU A 452 13.26 -7.06 1.13
CA GLU A 452 12.91 -8.46 1.37
C GLU A 452 13.31 -8.91 2.78
N PRO A 453 12.38 -9.41 3.63
CA PRO A 453 12.71 -9.86 4.97
C PRO A 453 13.63 -11.10 4.98
N PRO A 454 14.40 -11.30 6.07
CA PRO A 454 15.07 -12.57 6.31
C PRO A 454 14.09 -13.73 6.23
N GLU A 455 14.54 -14.88 5.72
CA GLU A 455 13.68 -16.07 5.57
C GLU A 455 13.04 -16.48 6.91
N SER A 456 13.79 -16.33 8.00
CA SER A 456 13.34 -16.63 9.38
C SER A 456 12.19 -15.73 9.87
N GLU A 457 12.00 -14.55 9.28
CA GLU A 457 10.94 -13.60 9.67
C GLU A 457 9.65 -13.78 8.84
N ARG A 458 9.75 -14.38 7.64
CA ARG A 458 8.63 -14.45 6.68
C ARG A 458 7.39 -15.12 7.22
N ALA A 459 7.54 -16.24 7.93
CA ALA A 459 6.41 -16.99 8.46
C ALA A 459 5.60 -16.14 9.45
N LYS A 460 6.29 -15.44 10.36
CA LYS A 460 5.67 -14.53 11.34
C LYS A 460 4.98 -13.37 10.63
N ILE A 461 5.66 -12.70 9.69
CA ILE A 461 5.07 -11.61 8.93
C ILE A 461 3.79 -12.08 8.24
N ALA A 462 3.83 -13.24 7.57
CA ALA A 462 2.66 -13.79 6.90
C ALA A 462 1.52 -14.17 7.85
N ASP A 463 1.82 -14.59 9.08
CA ASP A 463 0.80 -14.80 10.12
C ASP A 463 0.17 -13.50 10.60
N ASP A 464 0.99 -12.47 10.83
CA ASP A 464 0.51 -11.16 11.29
C ASP A 464 -0.34 -10.47 10.21
N GLN A 465 0.10 -10.48 8.94
CA GLN A 465 -0.64 -9.88 7.83
C GLN A 465 -1.97 -10.60 7.57
N ARG A 466 -1.98 -11.94 7.62
CA ARG A 466 -3.23 -12.72 7.51
C ARG A 466 -4.21 -12.39 8.63
N ALA A 467 -3.72 -12.31 9.86
CA ALA A 467 -4.54 -11.93 11.01
C ALA A 467 -5.10 -10.51 10.85
N PHE A 468 -4.29 -9.59 10.32
CA PHE A 468 -4.72 -8.23 10.03
C PHE A 468 -5.83 -8.24 8.97
N LEU A 469 -5.60 -8.87 7.82
CA LEU A 469 -6.56 -8.98 6.73
C LEU A 469 -7.89 -9.60 7.20
N ALA A 470 -7.83 -10.65 8.01
CA ALA A 470 -9.01 -11.27 8.58
C ALA A 470 -9.83 -10.32 9.48
N SER A 471 -9.15 -9.43 10.21
CA SER A 471 -9.82 -8.43 11.05
C SER A 471 -10.56 -7.34 10.26
N LEU A 472 -10.16 -7.08 9.01
CA LEU A 472 -10.73 -6.02 8.17
C LEU A 472 -12.16 -6.33 7.73
N GLY A 473 -12.54 -7.60 7.57
CA GLY A 473 -13.88 -7.98 7.10
C GLY A 473 -15.03 -7.54 8.02
N GLY A 474 -14.78 -7.48 9.33
CA GLY A 474 -15.73 -6.95 10.31
C GLY A 474 -15.77 -5.41 10.36
N SER A 475 -14.80 -4.76 9.73
CA SER A 475 -14.69 -3.30 9.69
C SER A 475 -15.47 -2.66 8.53
N LEU A 476 -15.82 -3.42 7.49
CA LEU A 476 -16.53 -2.94 6.30
C LEU A 476 -17.98 -2.56 6.63
N ALA A 477 -18.48 -1.49 6.02
CA ALA A 477 -19.84 -0.98 6.23
C ALA A 477 -20.90 -2.06 5.94
N ARG A 478 -21.88 -2.20 6.84
CA ARG A 478 -22.99 -3.16 6.73
C ARG A 478 -24.28 -2.49 7.19
N VAL A 479 -25.01 -1.97 6.21
CA VAL A 479 -26.26 -1.25 6.39
C VAL A 479 -27.43 -2.22 6.42
N HIS A 480 -28.28 -2.07 7.44
CA HIS A 480 -29.51 -2.82 7.62
C HIS A 480 -30.70 -1.88 7.86
N VAL A 481 -31.88 -2.33 7.46
CA VAL A 481 -33.17 -1.74 7.81
C VAL A 481 -33.59 -2.29 9.16
N VAL A 482 -33.56 -1.43 10.17
CA VAL A 482 -33.95 -1.74 11.54
C VAL A 482 -35.22 -0.99 11.94
N ASP A 483 -35.90 -1.47 12.99
CA ASP A 483 -37.10 -0.83 13.56
C ASP A 483 -38.23 -0.53 12.56
N ALA A 484 -38.37 -1.34 11.51
CA ALA A 484 -39.47 -1.23 10.55
C ALA A 484 -40.81 -1.53 11.23
N LYS A 485 -41.62 -0.48 11.44
CA LYS A 485 -42.88 -0.51 12.20
C LYS A 485 -43.98 0.22 11.44
N ALA A 486 -45.21 -0.27 11.56
CA ALA A 486 -46.41 0.34 11.00
C ALA A 486 -47.46 0.54 12.09
N LYS A 487 -47.94 1.79 12.22
CA LYS A 487 -48.97 2.19 13.18
C LYS A 487 -50.23 2.65 12.44
N ASP A 488 -51.40 2.15 12.83
CA ASP A 488 -52.68 2.56 12.25
C ASP A 488 -53.10 3.92 12.81
N LEU A 489 -53.43 4.86 11.93
CA LEU A 489 -53.95 6.19 12.25
C LEU A 489 -55.43 6.35 11.84
N GLY A 490 -56.17 5.25 11.71
CA GLY A 490 -57.58 5.25 11.33
C GLY A 490 -57.78 5.11 9.82
N GLY A 491 -57.09 4.14 9.21
CA GLY A 491 -57.18 3.84 7.77
C GLY A 491 -55.99 4.35 6.94
N VAL A 492 -55.07 5.09 7.56
CA VAL A 492 -53.76 5.44 7.01
C VAL A 492 -52.69 4.86 7.95
N TRP A 493 -51.69 4.22 7.39
CA TRP A 493 -50.55 3.67 8.14
C TRP A 493 -49.41 4.69 8.21
N GLU A 494 -48.97 5.00 9.42
CA GLU A 494 -47.66 5.60 9.66
C GLU A 494 -46.62 4.48 9.63
N VAL A 495 -45.75 4.49 8.63
CA VAL A 495 -44.65 3.52 8.48
C VAL A 495 -43.35 4.21 8.82
N LYS A 496 -42.62 3.67 9.80
CA LYS A 496 -41.30 4.13 10.23
C LYS A 496 -40.29 3.02 10.08
N ALA A 497 -39.08 3.37 9.67
CA ALA A 497 -37.93 2.49 9.71
C ALA A 497 -36.67 3.32 9.94
N ALA A 498 -35.56 2.67 10.25
CA ALA A 498 -34.26 3.30 10.24
C ALA A 498 -33.26 2.46 9.46
N LEU A 499 -32.30 3.13 8.82
CA LEU A 499 -31.07 2.49 8.41
C LEU A 499 -30.06 2.56 9.55
N GLU A 500 -29.30 1.49 9.75
CA GLU A 500 -28.24 1.42 10.75
C GLU A 500 -26.99 0.76 10.16
N ASP A 501 -25.81 1.31 10.46
CA ASP A 501 -24.52 0.70 10.19
C ASP A 501 -23.74 0.53 11.50
N ALA A 502 -23.70 -0.70 11.99
CA ALA A 502 -23.00 -1.05 13.22
C ALA A 502 -21.50 -1.29 12.99
N ALA A 503 -21.05 -1.44 11.74
CA ALA A 503 -19.65 -1.69 11.42
C ALA A 503 -18.81 -0.41 11.50
N TRP A 504 -17.49 -0.55 11.60
CA TRP A 504 -16.61 0.59 11.90
C TRP A 504 -16.53 1.63 10.78
N LEU A 505 -16.35 1.20 9.53
CA LEU A 505 -16.32 2.12 8.38
C LEU A 505 -17.70 2.71 8.13
N PRO A 506 -17.79 4.00 7.72
CA PRO A 506 -19.04 4.56 7.26
C PRO A 506 -19.45 3.98 5.91
N LEU A 507 -20.76 4.02 5.60
CA LEU A 507 -21.30 3.66 4.29
C LEU A 507 -20.53 4.32 3.12
N THR A 508 -20.10 5.57 3.29
CA THR A 508 -19.26 6.26 2.32
C THR A 508 -18.34 7.24 3.04
N THR A 509 -17.03 7.12 2.81
CA THR A 509 -16.00 8.05 3.30
C THR A 509 -16.21 9.47 2.75
N VAL A 510 -15.57 10.48 3.35
CA VAL A 510 -15.63 11.85 2.80
C VAL A 510 -15.07 11.87 1.38
N ALA A 511 -13.96 11.16 1.13
CA ALA A 511 -13.40 10.99 -0.21
C ALA A 511 -14.39 10.34 -1.19
N GLY A 512 -15.10 9.29 -0.77
CA GLY A 512 -16.17 8.67 -1.54
C GLY A 512 -17.30 9.64 -1.90
N ARG A 513 -17.73 10.48 -0.94
CA ARG A 513 -18.79 11.48 -1.19
C ARG A 513 -18.33 12.56 -2.16
N ARG A 514 -17.08 13.00 -2.07
CA ARG A 514 -16.50 14.04 -2.94
C ARG A 514 -16.28 13.57 -4.37
N THR A 515 -15.80 12.34 -4.55
CA THR A 515 -15.62 11.75 -5.89
C THR A 515 -16.97 11.37 -6.52
N GLY A 516 -17.97 11.01 -5.71
CA GLY A 516 -19.26 10.53 -6.18
C GLY A 516 -19.19 9.18 -6.90
N ALA A 517 -18.05 8.47 -6.78
CA ALA A 517 -17.82 7.19 -7.42
C ALA A 517 -18.60 6.04 -6.74
N PRO A 518 -18.63 5.93 -5.40
CA PRO A 518 -19.53 5.00 -4.71
C PRO A 518 -21.00 5.41 -4.90
N ARG A 519 -21.85 4.44 -5.24
CA ARG A 519 -23.30 4.67 -5.35
C ARG A 519 -23.90 4.83 -3.95
N PRO A 520 -24.82 5.79 -3.73
CA PRO A 520 -25.56 5.87 -2.47
C PRO A 520 -26.41 4.62 -2.22
N ALA A 521 -26.66 4.33 -0.95
CA ALA A 521 -27.68 3.37 -0.58
C ALA A 521 -29.04 3.87 -1.04
N ARG A 522 -29.77 3.03 -1.76
CA ARG A 522 -31.12 3.33 -2.24
C ARG A 522 -32.12 2.61 -1.36
N VAL A 523 -32.98 3.37 -0.69
CA VAL A 523 -34.13 2.81 0.03
C VAL A 523 -35.38 3.08 -0.79
N THR A 524 -36.12 2.03 -1.11
CA THR A 524 -37.34 2.11 -1.92
C THR A 524 -38.51 1.55 -1.14
N LEU A 525 -39.57 2.35 -1.01
CA LEU A 525 -40.85 1.88 -0.50
C LEU A 525 -41.65 1.26 -1.65
N LYS A 526 -41.86 -0.04 -1.57
CA LYS A 526 -42.71 -0.79 -2.50
C LYS A 526 -44.08 -1.01 -1.88
N LEU A 527 -45.10 -0.68 -2.66
CA LEU A 527 -46.50 -0.70 -2.28
C LEU A 527 -47.28 -1.59 -3.26
N PRO A 528 -48.33 -2.30 -2.79
CA PRO A 528 -49.24 -3.01 -3.69
C PRO A 528 -50.03 -2.01 -4.55
N ALA A 529 -50.54 -2.46 -5.70
CA ALA A 529 -51.27 -1.60 -6.63
C ALA A 529 -52.51 -0.92 -6.02
N SER A 530 -53.09 -1.51 -4.96
CA SER A 530 -54.24 -0.96 -4.24
C SER A 530 -53.90 0.17 -3.26
N ALA A 531 -52.61 0.39 -2.97
CA ALA A 531 -52.16 1.34 -1.96
C ALA A 531 -51.61 2.62 -2.57
N LYS A 532 -51.69 3.71 -1.80
CA LYS A 532 -51.21 5.04 -2.20
C LYS A 532 -50.27 5.61 -1.14
N LEU A 533 -49.12 6.11 -1.60
CA LEU A 533 -48.24 6.94 -0.79
C LEU A 533 -48.88 8.32 -0.60
N VAL A 534 -49.15 8.68 0.65
CA VAL A 534 -49.78 9.95 1.04
C VAL A 534 -48.71 11.00 1.36
N ALA A 535 -47.66 10.61 2.10
CA ALA A 535 -46.52 11.46 2.44
C ALA A 535 -45.23 10.66 2.58
N GLY A 536 -44.09 11.33 2.42
CA GLY A 536 -42.75 10.73 2.39
C GLY A 536 -42.26 10.47 0.96
N GLU A 537 -40.98 10.12 0.84
CA GLU A 537 -40.34 9.88 -0.46
C GLU A 537 -40.43 8.40 -0.83
N LYS A 538 -40.95 8.08 -2.02
CA LYS A 538 -40.99 6.68 -2.49
C LYS A 538 -39.59 6.07 -2.59
N GLN A 539 -38.60 6.89 -2.90
CA GLN A 539 -37.20 6.49 -3.00
C GLN A 539 -36.32 7.53 -2.31
N THR A 540 -35.52 7.08 -1.35
CA THR A 540 -34.56 7.92 -0.63
C THR A 540 -33.13 7.46 -0.97
N LEU A 541 -32.26 8.40 -1.32
CA LEU A 541 -30.84 8.14 -1.50
C LEU A 541 -30.08 8.55 -0.23
N VAL A 542 -29.34 7.60 0.34
CA VAL A 542 -28.52 7.82 1.53
C VAL A 542 -27.05 7.75 1.12
N ARG A 543 -26.42 8.92 1.09
CA ARG A 543 -24.99 9.10 0.78
C ARG A 543 -24.11 9.10 2.02
N GLU A 544 -24.71 9.35 3.17
CA GLU A 544 -24.01 9.53 4.43
C GLU A 544 -24.76 8.77 5.51
N LEU A 545 -24.06 7.79 6.07
CA LEU A 545 -24.42 7.05 7.25
C LEU A 545 -23.10 6.77 7.95
N ALA A 546 -22.92 7.31 9.16
CA ALA A 546 -21.71 7.09 9.92
C ALA A 546 -21.58 5.60 10.26
N GLY A 547 -20.34 5.10 10.33
CA GLY A 547 -20.09 3.79 10.94
C GLY A 547 -20.18 3.90 12.46
N SER A 548 -19.94 2.78 13.14
CA SER A 548 -19.94 2.63 14.58
C SER A 548 -21.29 3.00 15.23
N GLY A 549 -22.40 2.55 14.60
CA GLY A 549 -23.76 2.73 15.09
C GLY A 549 -24.48 3.95 14.50
N GLY A 550 -24.03 4.47 13.36
CA GLY A 550 -24.72 5.57 12.69
C GLY A 550 -26.11 5.13 12.21
N ARG A 551 -27.07 6.04 12.33
CA ARG A 551 -28.49 5.74 12.11
C ARG A 551 -29.19 6.85 11.33
N LYS A 552 -30.12 6.47 10.45
CA LYS A 552 -30.95 7.41 9.69
C LYS A 552 -32.41 6.97 9.67
N GLU A 553 -33.29 7.79 10.22
CA GLU A 553 -34.74 7.52 10.25
C GLU A 553 -35.40 7.83 8.90
N LEU A 554 -36.44 7.05 8.61
CA LEU A 554 -37.28 7.14 7.43
C LEU A 554 -38.74 7.01 7.84
N GLU A 555 -39.60 7.83 7.25
CA GLU A 555 -41.02 7.90 7.60
C GLU A 555 -41.89 8.09 6.36
N TRP A 556 -43.02 7.38 6.34
CA TRP A 556 -44.01 7.42 5.27
C TRP A 556 -45.43 7.36 5.83
N LEU A 557 -46.39 7.95 5.10
CA LEU A 557 -47.82 7.73 5.31
C LEU A 557 -48.41 6.97 4.14
N VAL A 558 -49.04 5.82 4.39
CA VAL A 558 -49.54 4.90 3.36
C VAL A 558 -51.03 4.62 3.55
N LEU A 559 -51.83 4.85 2.51
CA LEU A 559 -53.27 4.56 2.49
C LEU A 559 -53.54 3.26 1.72
N GLY A 560 -54.44 2.41 2.24
CA GLY A 560 -54.98 1.26 1.48
C GLY A 560 -54.04 0.05 1.34
N ALA A 561 -52.98 -0.04 2.13
CA ALA A 561 -52.10 -1.22 2.23
C ALA A 561 -52.34 -1.98 3.54
N ALA A 562 -52.19 -3.31 3.53
CA ALA A 562 -51.87 -4.04 4.75
C ALA A 562 -50.36 -3.90 5.03
N PRO A 563 -49.90 -3.72 6.28
CA PRO A 563 -48.47 -3.58 6.58
C PRO A 563 -47.60 -4.73 6.04
N SER A 564 -48.11 -5.97 6.04
CA SER A 564 -47.44 -7.14 5.46
C SER A 564 -47.29 -7.10 3.94
N SER A 565 -48.01 -6.22 3.24
CA SER A 565 -47.89 -5.98 1.80
C SER A 565 -47.00 -4.79 1.45
N ILE A 566 -46.52 -4.05 2.46
CA ILE A 566 -45.54 -2.98 2.31
C ILE A 566 -44.14 -3.61 2.40
N GLU A 567 -43.25 -3.24 1.49
CA GLU A 567 -41.86 -3.68 1.49
C GLU A 567 -40.94 -2.46 1.45
N ILE A 568 -39.99 -2.42 2.38
CA ILE A 568 -38.88 -1.48 2.40
C ILE A 568 -37.67 -2.22 1.83
N GLU A 569 -37.26 -1.85 0.62
CA GLU A 569 -36.09 -2.43 -0.05
C GLU A 569 -34.87 -1.53 0.15
N LEU A 570 -33.82 -2.07 0.77
CA LEU A 570 -32.48 -1.50 0.79
C LEU A 570 -31.65 -2.13 -0.33
N ASP A 571 -31.05 -1.30 -1.17
CA ASP A 571 -30.15 -1.72 -2.25
C ASP A 571 -28.87 -0.89 -2.25
N THR A 572 -27.73 -1.56 -2.07
CA THR A 572 -26.39 -0.99 -2.15
C THR A 572 -25.50 -1.84 -3.07
N ASP A 573 -24.42 -1.26 -3.59
CA ASP A 573 -23.44 -2.04 -4.36
C ASP A 573 -22.64 -2.98 -3.45
N ASN A 574 -22.35 -2.56 -2.22
CA ASN A 574 -21.30 -3.17 -1.40
C ASN A 574 -21.58 -3.21 0.11
N ALA A 575 -22.68 -2.69 0.64
CA ALA A 575 -22.88 -2.46 2.08
C ALA A 575 -24.23 -2.95 2.60
N GLY A 576 -24.82 -3.98 2.01
CA GLY A 576 -26.11 -4.57 2.39
C GLY A 576 -27.18 -4.49 1.31
N ALA A 577 -28.01 -5.53 1.21
CA ALA A 577 -29.17 -5.56 0.35
C ALA A 577 -30.24 -6.45 1.00
N GLU A 578 -31.41 -5.88 1.32
CA GLU A 578 -32.47 -6.60 2.01
C GLU A 578 -33.85 -6.01 1.75
N ARG A 579 -34.88 -6.80 2.08
CA ARG A 579 -36.29 -6.43 1.96
C ARG A 579 -36.96 -6.72 3.29
N VAL A 580 -37.60 -5.70 3.86
CA VAL A 580 -38.23 -5.79 5.17
C VAL A 580 -39.67 -5.29 5.09
N SER A 581 -40.61 -6.08 5.61
CA SER A 581 -41.98 -5.62 5.85
C SER A 581 -42.10 -5.07 7.27
N PRO A 582 -42.79 -3.93 7.45
CA PRO A 582 -42.93 -3.32 8.77
C PRO A 582 -43.83 -4.16 9.68
N ALA A 583 -43.41 -4.31 10.94
CA ALA A 583 -44.20 -4.98 11.97
C ALA A 583 -45.33 -4.07 12.47
N ILE A 584 -46.52 -4.62 12.71
CA ILE A 584 -47.65 -3.85 13.22
C ILE A 584 -47.43 -3.50 14.69
N THR A 585 -47.51 -2.23 15.02
CA THR A 585 -47.47 -1.73 16.41
C THR A 585 -48.82 -1.16 16.81
N LYS A 586 -49.25 -1.43 18.05
CA LYS A 586 -50.52 -0.94 18.61
C LYS A 586 -50.52 0.56 18.85
#